data_AF-A0A936NP19-F1
#
_entry.id   AF-A0A936NP19-F1
#
_cell.length_a   1.000
_cell.length_b   1.000
_cell.length_c   1.000
_cell.angle_alpha   90.00
_cell.angle_beta   90.00
_cell.angle_gamma   90.00
#
_symmetry.space_group_name_H-M   'P 1'
#
loop_
_entity.id
_entity.type
_entity.pdbx_description
1 polymer ?
#
loop_
_entity_poly.entity_id
_entity_poly.type
_entity_poly.pdbx_seq_one_letter_code
_entity_poly.pdbx_strand_id
1 'polypeptide(L)'
;MKHTYAKSEKAYARTSVFERKKILAAAKRLKKSRKLPTSIALEEHTINELKALAEWRGVPYQVLMRMFILEGLHKSQAAVAR
;
A
#
# COMPACT_ATOMS: atom_id res chain seq x y z
N MET A 1 24.24 12.95 -20.93
CA MET A 1 23.28 11.83 -21.02
C MET A 1 21.94 12.28 -20.44
N LYS A 2 20.83 12.17 -21.18
CA LYS A 2 19.49 12.49 -20.62
C LYS A 2 19.13 11.42 -19.59
N HIS A 3 19.00 11.82 -18.32
CA HIS A 3 18.47 10.94 -17.28
C HIS A 3 16.99 10.67 -17.58
N THR A 4 16.73 9.56 -18.28
CA THR A 4 15.37 9.12 -18.56
C THR A 4 14.92 8.37 -17.31
N TYR A 5 14.07 9.00 -16.49
CA TYR A 5 13.56 8.36 -15.28
C TYR A 5 12.76 7.11 -15.67
N ALA A 6 12.94 5.97 -14.99
CA ALA A 6 12.17 4.75 -15.26
C ALA A 6 10.64 4.98 -15.31
N LYS A 7 10.16 5.97 -14.55
CA LYS A 7 8.76 6.42 -14.52
C LYS A 7 8.26 7.08 -15.82
N SER A 8 9.16 7.42 -16.75
CA SER A 8 8.82 7.99 -18.05
C SER A 8 8.65 6.92 -19.14
N GLU A 9 8.88 5.64 -18.82
CA GLU A 9 8.59 4.54 -19.73
C GLU A 9 7.08 4.37 -19.95
N LYS A 10 6.69 4.02 -21.18
CA LYS A 10 5.27 3.81 -21.57
C LYS A 10 4.58 2.73 -20.73
N ALA A 11 5.32 1.78 -20.15
CA ALA A 11 4.79 0.77 -19.24
C ALA A 11 4.16 1.38 -17.97
N TYR A 12 4.70 2.51 -17.48
CA TYR A 12 4.14 3.27 -16.35
C TYR A 12 3.06 4.27 -16.76
N ALA A 13 2.86 4.50 -18.07
CA ALA A 13 1.77 5.34 -18.59
C ALA A 13 0.41 4.62 -18.56
N ARG A 14 0.38 3.29 -18.36
CA ARG A 14 -0.86 2.54 -18.15
C ARG A 14 -1.55 3.07 -16.89
N THR A 15 -2.77 3.56 -17.07
CA THR A 15 -3.58 4.10 -15.98
C THR A 15 -3.89 2.96 -15.02
N SER A 16 -3.28 2.99 -13.84
CA SER A 16 -3.68 2.06 -12.78
C SER A 16 -5.14 2.36 -12.40
N VAL A 17 -5.95 1.33 -12.14
CA VAL A 17 -7.35 1.47 -11.68
C VAL A 17 -7.46 2.21 -10.33
N PHE A 18 -6.33 2.41 -9.64
CA PHE A 18 -6.28 3.18 -8.42
C PHE A 18 -6.59 4.67 -8.66
N GLU A 19 -7.59 5.18 -7.94
CA GLU A 19 -7.94 6.59 -7.98
C GLU A 19 -6.77 7.47 -7.51
N ARG A 20 -6.22 8.25 -8.45
CA ARG A 20 -5.10 9.17 -8.22
C ARG A 20 -5.30 10.07 -6.99
N LYS A 21 -6.52 10.53 -6.73
CA LYS A 21 -6.87 11.36 -5.57
C LYS A 21 -6.64 10.61 -4.25
N LYS A 22 -7.04 9.34 -4.15
CA LYS A 22 -6.88 8.50 -2.95
C LYS A 22 -5.41 8.20 -2.69
N ILE A 23 -4.62 7.91 -3.73
CA ILE A 23 -3.17 7.71 -3.63
C ILE A 23 -2.47 8.96 -3.09
N LEU A 24 -2.78 10.13 -3.67
CA LEU A 24 -2.16 11.39 -3.25
C LEU A 24 -2.58 11.78 -1.83
N ALA A 25 -3.82 11.51 -1.42
CA ALA A 25 -4.29 11.75 -0.06
C ALA A 25 -3.56 10.86 0.96
N ALA A 26 -3.41 9.56 0.67
CA ALA A 26 -2.63 8.64 1.50
C ALA A 26 -1.16 9.08 1.62
N ALA A 27 -0.54 9.48 0.50
CA ALA A 27 0.83 9.97 0.48
C ALA A 27 1.01 11.34 1.19
N LYS A 28 -0.03 12.17 1.24
CA LYS A 28 0.02 13.50 1.88
C LYS A 28 0.01 13.41 3.41
N ARG A 29 -0.67 12.42 4.02
CA ARG A 29 -0.61 12.17 5.48
C ARG A 29 0.82 11.94 5.95
N LEU A 30 1.61 11.22 5.15
CA LEU A 30 3.01 10.90 5.41
C LEU A 30 3.99 12.07 5.31
N LYS A 31 3.56 13.26 4.84
CA LYS A 31 4.45 14.44 4.75
C LYS A 31 4.78 15.08 6.10
N LYS A 32 3.98 14.84 7.16
CA LYS A 32 4.22 15.40 8.49
C LYS A 32 5.11 14.53 9.37
N SER A 33 5.34 13.27 9.00
CA SER A 33 6.22 12.33 9.69
C SER A 33 7.59 12.23 9.02
N ARG A 34 8.62 11.77 9.75
CA ARG A 34 9.95 11.49 9.20
C ARG A 34 9.83 10.64 7.92
N LYS A 35 10.54 11.00 6.85
CA LYS A 35 10.50 10.26 5.56
C LYS A 35 10.90 8.81 5.82
N LEU A 36 9.92 7.91 5.83
CA LEU A 36 10.12 6.47 5.84
C LEU A 36 10.12 5.95 4.40
N PRO A 37 10.85 4.86 4.11
CA PRO A 37 10.76 4.19 2.82
C PRO A 37 9.29 3.88 2.52
N THR A 38 8.83 4.30 1.34
CA THR A 38 7.43 4.23 0.89
C THR A 38 6.88 2.82 0.75
N SER A 39 7.73 1.79 0.91
CA SER A 39 7.34 0.39 0.78
C SER A 39 6.43 -0.10 1.92
N ILE A 40 6.49 0.49 3.13
CA ILE A 40 5.60 0.18 4.26
C ILE A 40 5.48 1.42 5.17
N ALA A 41 4.95 2.53 4.66
CA ALA A 41 4.72 3.72 5.47
C ALA A 41 3.31 3.68 6.08
N LEU A 42 3.11 2.84 7.09
CA LEU A 42 1.94 2.93 7.98
C LEU A 42 2.31 3.84 9.16
N GLU A 43 1.37 4.69 9.59
CA GLU A 43 1.53 5.47 10.81
C GLU A 43 1.64 4.51 12.02
N GLU A 44 2.43 4.87 13.02
CA GLU A 44 2.66 4.04 14.22
C GLU A 44 1.35 3.63 14.91
N HIS A 45 0.38 4.55 14.96
CA HIS A 45 -0.96 4.28 15.46
C HIS A 45 -1.64 3.12 14.71
N THR A 46 -1.59 3.12 13.38
CA THR A 46 -2.16 2.04 12.54
C THR A 46 -1.43 0.72 12.76
N ILE A 47 -0.11 0.75 12.95
CA ILE A 47 0.66 -0.47 13.27
C ILE A 47 0.20 -1.05 14.61
N ASN A 48 -0.04 -0.21 15.61
CA ASN A 48 -0.52 -0.66 16.92
C ASN A 48 -1.93 -1.23 16.86
N GLU A 49 -2.84 -0.62 16.09
CA GLU A 49 -4.17 -1.17 15.84
C GLU A 49 -4.11 -2.55 15.17
N LEU A 50 -3.24 -2.72 14.17
CA LEU A 50 -3.07 -4.00 13.49
C LEU A 50 -2.48 -5.08 14.41
N LYS A 51 -1.55 -4.71 15.31
CA LYS A 51 -1.02 -5.63 16.32
C LYS A 51 -2.09 -6.07 17.31
N ALA A 52 -2.89 -5.12 17.82
CA ALA A 52 -4.00 -5.43 18.72
C ALA A 52 -5.04 -6.33 18.04
N LEU A 53 -5.33 -6.10 16.75
CA LEU A 53 -6.21 -6.96 15.97
C LEU A 53 -5.64 -8.38 15.79
N ALA A 54 -4.33 -8.50 15.58
CA ALA A 54 -3.67 -9.80 15.45
C ALA A 54 -3.74 -10.59 16.77
N GLU A 55 -3.47 -9.91 17.89
CA GLU A 55 -3.57 -10.47 19.23
C GLU A 55 -5.00 -10.92 19.56
N TRP A 56 -6.00 -10.07 19.30
CA TRP A 56 -7.41 -10.43 19.50
C TRP A 56 -7.83 -11.66 18.67
N ARG A 57 -7.25 -11.84 17.48
CA ARG A 57 -7.48 -13.02 16.62
C ARG A 57 -6.62 -14.24 17.01
N GLY A 58 -5.69 -14.10 17.96
CA GLY A 58 -4.76 -15.16 18.34
C GLY A 58 -3.77 -15.53 17.25
N VAL A 59 -3.40 -14.60 16.35
CA VAL A 59 -2.45 -14.85 15.26
C VAL A 59 -1.26 -13.90 15.32
N PRO A 60 -0.07 -14.30 14.86
CA PRO A 60 1.05 -13.38 14.73
C PRO A 60 0.73 -12.22 13.78
N TYR A 61 1.22 -11.02 14.09
CA TYR A 61 1.06 -9.83 13.24
C TYR A 61 1.50 -10.08 11.79
N GLN A 62 2.62 -10.80 11.56
CA GLN A 62 3.07 -11.10 10.19
C GLN A 62 2.06 -11.98 9.44
N VAL A 63 1.39 -12.91 10.13
CA VAL A 63 0.38 -13.79 9.53
C VAL A 63 -0.86 -12.98 9.16
N LEU A 64 -1.32 -12.09 10.04
CA LEU A 64 -2.42 -11.18 9.74
C LEU A 64 -2.12 -10.32 8.50
N MET A 65 -0.93 -9.73 8.44
CA MET A 65 -0.51 -8.92 7.29
C MET A 65 -0.48 -9.74 6.00
N ARG A 66 0.03 -10.99 6.05
CA ARG A 66 0.03 -11.89 4.89
C ARG A 66 -1.38 -12.19 4.40
N MET A 67 -2.33 -12.42 5.32
CA MET A 67 -3.73 -12.64 4.96
C MET A 67 -4.33 -11.42 4.25
N PHE A 68 -4.13 -10.21 4.78
CA PHE A 68 -4.62 -8.98 4.17
C PHE A 68 -4.03 -8.72 2.78
N ILE A 69 -2.73 -9.00 2.59
CA ILE A 69 -2.08 -8.86 1.28
C ILE A 69 -2.69 -9.83 0.27
N LEU A 70 -2.85 -11.11 0.63
CA LEU A 70 -3.43 -12.13 -0.25
C LEU A 70 -4.89 -11.83 -0.58
N GLU A 71 -5.68 -11.44 0.42
CA GLU A 71 -7.08 -11.06 0.22
C GLU A 71 -7.20 -9.81 -0.68
N GLY A 72 -6.36 -8.79 -0.45
CA GLY A 72 -6.30 -7.60 -1.29
C GLY A 72 -5.92 -7.93 -2.74
N LEU A 73 -5.01 -8.88 -2.94
CA LEU A 73 -4.63 -9.34 -4.28
C LEU A 73 -5.79 -10.07 -4.97
N HIS A 74 -6.46 -11.00 -4.28
CA HIS A 74 -7.61 -11.72 -4.82
C HIS A 74 -8.75 -10.77 -5.22
N LYS A 75 -9.09 -9.80 -4.35
CA LYS A 75 -10.12 -8.79 -4.65
C LYS A 75 -9.75 -7.92 -5.86
N SER A 76 -8.46 -7.60 -6.00
CA SER A 76 -7.97 -6.81 -7.14
C SER A 76 -8.06 -7.60 -8.45
N GLN A 77 -7.75 -8.90 -8.44
CA GLN A 77 -7.90 -9.76 -9.61
C GLN A 77 -9.37 -9.93 -10.01
N ALA A 78 -10.27 -10.11 -9.05
CA ALA A 78 -11.72 -10.17 -9.30
C ALA A 78 -12.28 -8.87 -9.88
N ALA A 79 -11.71 -7.71 -9.51
CA ALA A 79 -12.08 -6.41 -10.06
C ALA A 79 -11.54 -6.16 -11.48
N VAL A 80 -10.47 -6.84 -11.88
CA VAL A 80 -9.88 -6.76 -13.24
C VAL A 80 -10.57 -7.72 -14.22
N ALA A 81 -11.23 -8.77 -13.72
CA ALA A 81 -11.96 -9.76 -14.52
C ALA A 81 -13.40 -9.35 -14.88
N ARG A 82 -13.88 -8.19 -14.40
CA ARG A 82 -15.15 -7.55 -14.80
C ARG A 82 -14.87 -6.42 -15.78
#